data_AF-A0A3M7F8A9-F1
#
_entry.id   AF-A0A3M7F8A9-F1
#
_cell.length_a   1.000
_cell.length_b   1.000
_cell.length_c   1.000
_cell.angle_alpha   90.00
_cell.angle_beta   90.00
_cell.angle_gamma   90.00
#
_symmetry.space_group_name_H-M   'P 1'
#
loop_
_entity.id
_entity.type
_entity.pdbx_description
1 polymer ?
#
loop_
_entity_poly.entity_id
_entity_poly.type
_entity_poly.pdbx_seq_one_letter_code
_entity_poly.pdbx_strand_id
1 'polypeptide(L)'
;MPSFCGHLGTYKGLGRPVYCCMVTSEECDRLLVSGAKIKPDADISGIGVILAFLITAYASFVAILAAYVCGMVEPELLSLADVKVMRIRPRTERHPRMHRILRQTIIVLSDQQIVTGIAIMTAGFVGLRSGQISVYHYQIVLYLAWLSSSVHLSALTLLRPFLNRHTGVKVWRLVGMGALFIMLTIGLVPTVSYDWGIIDFMDPQDSSIGENDLTGWGVPASCFWGKTYADGVNNDAPIGYVLLVISYVWKIGDVFGSGRKFYASRIRRPLENAVESLLTLPAKRYHRTQQKRYLWCFRLLLIPCIPFIAVLEFLASFSASLWLSALGLLFGTVQIVVPRNQTYAQTHAQEERWGFGQLVPLVLLIQPLGTILEQAWVSHGSAGTEGPESHQTAEKSDNSMVQDRRHATPLEGSERCRANQLVLLQILGNSNASNLGFINAREDVPQLVTAVFSSRVATVLVTLLHVTLLGGICVILYFDVESIGFVRGQNWEYALLALAFYVGSSWLVMCTLGIYSSLGRSDKIG
;
A
#
# COMPACT_ATOMS: atom_id res chain seq x y z
N MET A 1 20.41 31.17 10.19
CA MET A 1 19.18 31.35 11.00
C MET A 1 19.56 31.27 12.46
N PRO A 2 19.07 32.17 13.34
CA PRO A 2 19.64 32.33 14.67
C PRO A 2 19.21 31.20 15.61
N SER A 3 20.15 30.83 16.48
CA SER A 3 20.07 29.81 17.51
C SER A 3 18.86 30.02 18.43
N PHE A 4 17.90 29.10 18.38
CA PHE A 4 16.78 29.03 19.33
C PHE A 4 17.27 28.47 20.68
N CYS A 5 18.12 29.22 21.38
CA CYS A 5 18.44 28.96 22.78
C CYS A 5 17.44 29.74 23.65
N GLY A 6 16.25 29.17 23.84
CA GLY A 6 15.26 29.71 24.77
C GLY A 6 15.70 29.45 26.21
N HIS A 7 16.10 30.51 26.91
CA HIS A 7 16.29 30.51 28.36
C HIS A 7 14.93 30.20 29.02
N LEU A 8 14.70 28.95 29.45
CA LEU A 8 13.60 28.66 30.37
C LEU A 8 14.06 28.99 31.81
N GLY A 9 13.19 29.69 32.52
CA GLY A 9 13.47 30.40 33.76
C GLY A 9 14.05 29.57 34.90
N THR A 10 14.80 30.28 35.73
CA THR A 10 15.34 29.84 37.02
C THR A 10 14.21 29.65 38.05
N TYR A 11 13.80 28.40 38.30
CA TYR A 11 13.12 28.07 39.56
C TYR A 11 14.18 27.85 40.65
N LYS A 12 14.13 28.70 41.69
CA LYS A 12 14.97 28.60 42.89
C LYS A 12 14.57 27.34 43.69
N GLY A 13 15.52 26.43 43.89
CA GLY A 13 15.44 25.36 44.90
C GLY A 13 15.91 24.00 44.37
N LEU A 14 17.14 23.62 44.74
CA LEU A 14 17.78 22.30 44.53
C LEU A 14 17.44 21.56 43.21
N GLY A 15 18.22 21.83 42.16
CA GLY A 15 18.23 21.01 40.95
C GLY A 15 19.34 21.47 40.02
N ARG A 16 20.22 20.55 39.60
CA ARG A 16 21.25 20.84 38.58
C ARG A 16 20.57 21.45 37.34
N PRO A 17 21.15 22.47 36.70
CA PRO A 17 20.66 22.95 35.42
C PRO A 17 20.71 21.82 34.39
N VAL A 18 19.57 21.45 33.84
CA VAL A 18 19.50 20.56 32.67
C VAL A 18 19.87 21.42 31.47
N TYR A 19 21.18 21.49 31.17
CA TYR A 19 21.63 22.07 29.92
C TYR A 19 21.10 21.21 28.77
N CYS A 20 20.26 21.80 27.92
CA CYS A 20 19.93 21.25 26.61
C CYS A 20 21.18 21.47 25.73
N CYS A 21 22.20 20.63 25.89
CA CYS A 21 23.41 20.71 25.10
C CYS A 21 23.12 20.16 23.69
N MET A 22 22.60 21.01 22.81
CA MET A 22 22.71 20.73 21.37
C MET A 22 24.20 20.57 21.05
N VAL A 23 24.55 19.46 20.39
CA VAL A 23 25.91 19.19 19.90
C VAL A 23 26.34 20.35 19.01
N THR A 24 27.53 20.91 19.26
CA THR A 24 28.04 22.03 18.48
C THR A 24 28.35 21.58 17.04
N SER A 25 28.32 22.51 16.08
CA SER A 25 28.66 22.19 14.69
C SER A 25 30.05 21.57 14.56
N GLU A 26 31.03 22.09 15.31
CA GLU A 26 32.40 21.60 15.30
C GLU A 26 32.51 20.16 15.83
N GLU A 27 31.75 19.84 16.88
CA GLU A 27 31.71 18.46 17.39
C GLU A 27 30.99 17.51 16.42
N CYS A 28 29.95 17.97 15.73
CA CYS A 28 29.33 17.19 14.66
C CYS A 28 30.31 16.90 13.53
N ASP A 29 31.06 17.89 13.07
CA ASP A 29 32.05 17.71 12.00
C ASP A 29 33.17 16.73 12.45
N ARG A 30 33.57 16.77 13.72
CA ARG A 30 34.52 15.81 14.31
C ARG A 30 33.95 14.38 14.33
N LEU A 31 32.74 14.22 14.86
CA LEU A 31 32.07 12.92 15.00
C LEU A 31 31.73 12.28 13.66
N LEU A 32 31.45 13.08 12.63
CA LEU A 32 31.23 12.60 11.27
C LEU A 32 32.50 12.05 10.61
N VAL A 33 33.68 12.44 11.08
CA VAL A 33 34.97 11.91 10.59
C VAL A 33 35.48 10.76 11.46
N SER A 34 35.26 10.83 12.78
CA SER A 34 35.78 9.83 13.72
C SER A 34 34.80 8.69 14.03
N GLY A 35 33.52 8.83 13.68
CA GLY A 35 32.46 7.98 14.20
C GLY A 35 32.18 8.21 15.69
N ALA A 36 31.18 7.50 16.22
CA ALA A 36 30.87 7.49 17.65
C ALA A 36 30.45 6.08 18.13
N LYS A 37 30.60 5.81 19.43
CA LYS A 37 30.10 4.58 20.06
C LYS A 37 28.60 4.68 20.31
N ILE A 38 27.85 3.63 20.00
CA ILE A 38 26.41 3.59 20.21
C ILE A 38 26.13 3.40 21.71
N LYS A 39 25.25 4.25 22.25
CA LYS A 39 24.70 4.09 23.60
C LYS A 39 23.34 3.38 23.47
N PRO A 40 23.14 2.20 24.10
CA PRO A 40 21.89 1.46 23.96
C PRO A 40 20.70 2.24 24.54
N ASP A 41 19.55 2.19 23.87
CA ASP A 41 18.29 2.78 24.34
C ASP A 41 17.13 1.78 24.21
N ALA A 42 16.91 1.03 25.28
CA ALA A 42 15.92 -0.05 25.35
C ALA A 42 14.45 0.43 25.25
N ASP A 43 14.19 1.74 25.36
CA ASP A 43 12.84 2.30 25.19
C ASP A 43 12.52 2.58 23.71
N ILE A 44 13.54 2.67 22.85
CA ILE A 44 13.41 2.92 21.41
C ILE A 44 13.66 1.64 20.60
N SER A 45 14.84 1.03 20.80
CA SER A 45 15.32 -0.14 20.05
C SER A 45 15.18 -1.45 20.83
N GLY A 46 14.52 -1.42 21.99
CA GLY A 46 14.25 -2.60 22.79
C GLY A 46 13.46 -3.67 22.05
N ILE A 47 13.79 -4.93 22.29
CA ILE A 47 13.21 -6.06 21.56
C ILE A 47 11.68 -6.09 21.65
N GLY A 48 11.10 -5.80 22.82
CA GLY A 48 9.65 -5.79 22.98
C GLY A 48 8.95 -4.63 22.25
N VAL A 49 9.60 -3.46 22.12
CA VAL A 49 9.06 -2.33 21.34
C VAL A 49 9.03 -2.70 19.85
N ILE A 50 10.15 -3.18 19.32
CA ILE A 50 10.26 -3.60 17.91
C ILE A 50 9.25 -4.72 17.62
N LEU A 51 9.17 -5.75 18.47
CA LEU A 51 8.20 -6.84 18.32
C LEU A 51 6.76 -6.34 18.36
N ALA A 52 6.42 -5.41 19.26
CA ALA A 52 5.05 -4.90 19.33
C ALA A 52 4.64 -4.22 18.02
N PHE A 53 5.47 -3.35 17.46
CA PHE A 53 5.20 -2.72 16.17
C PHE A 53 5.13 -3.74 15.03
N LEU A 54 6.11 -4.65 14.92
CA LEU A 54 6.13 -5.66 13.88
C LEU A 54 4.91 -6.58 13.96
N ILE A 55 4.61 -7.15 15.12
CA ILE A 55 3.45 -8.02 15.32
C ILE A 55 2.16 -7.26 14.97
N THR A 56 1.97 -6.04 15.48
CA THR A 56 0.76 -5.25 15.17
C THR A 56 0.67 -4.97 13.67
N ALA A 57 1.78 -4.65 13.01
CA ALA A 57 1.80 -4.28 11.60
C ALA A 57 1.53 -5.48 10.69
N TYR A 58 2.21 -6.60 10.92
CA TYR A 58 1.96 -7.85 10.19
C TYR A 58 0.58 -8.42 10.50
N ALA A 59 0.08 -8.36 11.75
CA ALA A 59 -1.29 -8.78 12.07
C ALA A 59 -2.33 -7.92 11.34
N SER A 60 -2.11 -6.61 11.26
CA SER A 60 -2.98 -5.69 10.50
C SER A 60 -3.00 -6.05 9.01
N PHE A 61 -1.83 -6.25 8.41
CA PHE A 61 -1.72 -6.63 7.01
C PHE A 61 -2.35 -8.00 6.72
N VAL A 62 -2.09 -9.00 7.56
CA VAL A 62 -2.71 -10.33 7.45
C VAL A 62 -4.23 -10.23 7.57
N ALA A 63 -4.78 -9.42 8.48
CA ALA A 63 -6.22 -9.23 8.59
C ALA A 63 -6.82 -8.58 7.32
N ILE A 64 -6.15 -7.58 6.74
CA ILE A 64 -6.58 -6.92 5.50
C ILE A 64 -6.48 -7.89 4.30
N LEU A 65 -5.38 -8.65 4.20
CA LEU A 65 -5.18 -9.66 3.16
C LEU A 65 -6.22 -10.78 3.27
N ALA A 66 -6.48 -11.26 4.48
CA ALA A 66 -7.52 -12.26 4.74
C ALA A 66 -8.90 -11.73 4.35
N ALA A 67 -9.21 -10.47 4.66
CA ALA A 67 -10.45 -9.84 4.22
C ALA A 67 -10.56 -9.81 2.68
N TYR A 68 -9.48 -9.48 1.98
CA TYR A 68 -9.44 -9.45 0.52
C TYR A 68 -9.62 -10.86 -0.10
N VAL A 69 -8.79 -11.83 0.30
CA VAL A 69 -8.80 -13.20 -0.26
C VAL A 69 -10.11 -13.92 0.07
N CYS A 70 -10.69 -13.69 1.25
CA CYS A 70 -11.98 -14.27 1.63
C CYS A 70 -13.19 -13.55 1.02
N GLY A 71 -12.98 -12.44 0.30
CA GLY A 71 -14.07 -11.64 -0.28
C GLY A 71 -14.92 -10.90 0.77
N MET A 72 -14.36 -10.59 1.94
CA MET A 72 -15.00 -9.80 3.01
C MET A 72 -14.88 -8.29 2.80
N VAL A 73 -14.48 -7.86 1.60
CA VAL A 73 -14.37 -6.47 1.16
C VAL A 73 -15.63 -6.06 0.40
N GLU A 74 -16.09 -4.83 0.58
CA GLU A 74 -17.26 -4.32 -0.12
C GLU A 74 -17.04 -4.26 -1.65
N PRO A 75 -18.07 -4.57 -2.46
CA PRO A 75 -17.94 -4.61 -3.93
C PRO A 75 -17.57 -3.24 -4.53
N GLU A 76 -17.82 -2.15 -3.82
CA GLU A 76 -17.42 -0.79 -4.23
C GLU A 76 -15.90 -0.56 -4.24
N LEU A 77 -15.14 -1.40 -3.54
CA LEU A 77 -13.68 -1.32 -3.44
C LEU A 77 -12.97 -2.20 -4.48
N LEU A 78 -13.68 -3.12 -5.13
CA LEU A 78 -13.10 -4.08 -6.06
C LEU A 78 -13.13 -3.53 -7.51
N SER A 79 -12.00 -3.60 -8.20
CA SER A 79 -11.90 -3.27 -9.63
C SER A 79 -12.20 -4.47 -10.52
N LEU A 80 -12.23 -4.26 -11.84
CA LEU A 80 -12.37 -5.36 -12.81
C LEU A 80 -11.20 -6.34 -12.74
N ALA A 81 -9.99 -5.86 -12.41
CA ALA A 81 -8.84 -6.72 -12.20
C ALA A 81 -9.07 -7.66 -11.00
N ASP A 82 -9.60 -7.14 -9.89
CA ASP A 82 -9.90 -7.95 -8.69
C ASP A 82 -10.95 -9.04 -8.98
N VAL A 83 -12.04 -8.67 -9.67
CA VAL A 83 -13.16 -9.59 -9.89
C VAL A 83 -12.91 -10.59 -11.02
N LYS A 84 -12.40 -10.12 -12.17
CA LYS A 84 -12.26 -10.98 -13.36
C LYS A 84 -10.92 -11.71 -13.41
N VAL A 85 -9.83 -11.08 -12.98
CA VAL A 85 -8.49 -11.70 -13.01
C VAL A 85 -8.20 -12.42 -11.70
N MET A 86 -8.26 -11.71 -10.57
CA MET A 86 -7.97 -12.29 -9.24
C MET A 86 -9.12 -13.17 -8.72
N ARG A 87 -10.27 -13.17 -9.42
CA ARG A 87 -11.45 -13.99 -9.12
C ARG A 87 -12.01 -13.78 -7.71
N ILE A 88 -11.81 -12.59 -7.15
CA ILE A 88 -12.34 -12.22 -5.85
C ILE A 88 -13.85 -12.00 -5.99
N ARG A 89 -14.63 -12.81 -5.29
CA ARG A 89 -16.09 -12.68 -5.23
C ARG A 89 -16.49 -12.05 -3.89
N PRO A 90 -17.27 -10.97 -3.87
CA PRO A 90 -17.77 -10.42 -2.62
C PRO A 90 -18.66 -11.46 -1.92
N ARG A 91 -18.38 -11.71 -0.65
CA ARG A 91 -19.06 -12.68 0.23
C ARG A 91 -19.55 -12.04 1.53
N THR A 92 -19.52 -10.71 1.61
CA THR A 92 -19.94 -9.93 2.78
C THR A 92 -21.36 -10.25 3.23
N GLU A 93 -22.29 -10.43 2.28
CA GLU A 93 -23.68 -10.81 2.56
C GLU A 93 -23.84 -12.27 3.00
N ARG A 94 -22.98 -13.17 2.49
CA ARG A 94 -23.01 -14.60 2.84
C ARG A 94 -22.44 -14.86 4.23
N HIS A 95 -21.43 -14.10 4.64
CA HIS A 95 -20.76 -14.24 5.93
C HIS A 95 -20.70 -12.91 6.69
N PRO A 96 -21.85 -12.36 7.12
CA PRO A 96 -21.91 -11.04 7.76
C PRO A 96 -21.17 -11.00 9.10
N ARG A 97 -21.12 -12.14 9.82
CA ARG A 97 -20.38 -12.28 11.08
C ARG A 97 -18.88 -12.10 10.87
N MET A 98 -18.29 -12.85 9.92
CA MET A 98 -16.86 -12.76 9.61
C MET A 98 -16.46 -11.37 9.14
N HIS A 99 -17.29 -10.75 8.29
CA HIS A 99 -17.08 -9.37 7.84
C HIS A 99 -17.08 -8.38 9.03
N ARG A 100 -18.01 -8.52 9.99
CA ARG A 100 -18.06 -7.65 11.17
C ARG A 100 -16.84 -7.83 12.08
N ILE A 101 -16.43 -9.08 12.34
CA ILE A 101 -15.27 -9.41 13.18
C ILE A 101 -14.00 -8.80 12.56
N LEU A 102 -13.70 -9.14 11.30
CA LEU A 102 -12.51 -8.63 10.61
C LEU A 102 -12.48 -7.11 10.57
N ARG A 103 -13.62 -6.47 10.30
CA ARG A 103 -13.72 -5.01 10.30
C ARG A 103 -13.37 -4.42 11.67
N GLN A 104 -13.89 -4.97 12.76
CA GLN A 104 -13.59 -4.48 14.11
C GLN A 104 -12.14 -4.74 14.52
N THR A 105 -11.60 -5.91 14.20
CA THR A 105 -10.18 -6.24 14.42
C THR A 105 -9.28 -5.23 13.70
N ILE A 106 -9.56 -4.93 12.42
CA ILE A 106 -8.81 -3.95 11.63
C ILE A 106 -8.93 -2.55 12.24
N ILE A 107 -10.12 -2.16 12.73
CA ILE A 107 -10.33 -0.86 13.40
C ILE A 107 -9.42 -0.71 14.64
N VAL A 108 -9.40 -1.71 15.54
CA VAL A 108 -8.62 -1.65 16.78
C VAL A 108 -7.13 -1.64 16.49
N LEU A 109 -6.67 -2.53 15.61
CA LEU A 109 -5.27 -2.59 15.20
C LEU A 109 -4.82 -1.27 14.54
N SER A 110 -5.65 -0.70 13.67
CA SER A 110 -5.39 0.57 12.98
C SER A 110 -5.26 1.77 13.94
N ASP A 111 -6.04 1.78 15.04
CA ASP A 111 -5.97 2.83 16.06
C ASP A 111 -4.70 2.72 16.91
N GLN A 112 -4.31 1.49 17.28
CA GLN A 112 -3.04 1.25 17.97
C GLN A 112 -1.88 1.80 17.16
N GLN A 113 -1.86 1.54 15.85
CA GLN A 113 -0.78 2.00 14.96
C GLN A 113 -0.63 3.52 14.93
N ILE A 114 -1.72 4.29 14.82
CA ILE A 114 -1.62 5.77 14.88
C ILE A 114 -1.00 6.21 16.20
N VAL A 115 -1.52 5.70 17.32
CA VAL A 115 -1.13 6.17 18.65
C VAL A 115 0.34 5.83 18.92
N THR A 116 0.74 4.59 18.67
CA THR A 116 2.13 4.16 18.86
C THR A 116 3.07 4.84 17.87
N GLY A 117 2.66 4.99 16.61
CA GLY A 117 3.42 5.71 15.58
C GLY A 117 3.70 7.17 15.94
N ILE A 118 2.71 7.90 16.44
CA ILE A 118 2.90 9.29 16.90
C ILE A 118 3.78 9.32 18.15
N ALA A 119 3.60 8.38 19.08
CA ALA A 119 4.40 8.31 20.30
C ALA A 119 5.89 8.09 20.01
N ILE A 120 6.23 7.12 19.15
CA ILE A 120 7.62 6.82 18.80
C ILE A 120 8.27 7.97 18.03
N MET A 121 7.54 8.61 17.12
CA MET A 121 8.04 9.82 16.42
C MET A 121 8.27 10.98 17.39
N THR A 122 7.40 11.14 18.39
CA THR A 122 7.58 12.17 19.42
C THR A 122 8.83 11.91 20.25
N ALA A 123 9.05 10.67 20.67
CA ALA A 123 10.27 10.26 21.38
C ALA A 123 11.52 10.54 20.52
N GLY A 124 11.48 10.17 19.24
CA GLY A 124 12.57 10.45 18.29
C GLY A 124 12.89 11.94 18.17
N PHE A 125 11.88 12.82 18.07
CA PHE A 125 12.11 14.26 18.02
C PHE A 125 12.63 14.86 19.32
N VAL A 126 12.20 14.35 20.48
CA VAL A 126 12.76 14.75 21.77
C VAL A 126 14.23 14.33 21.88
N GLY A 127 14.56 13.10 21.48
CA GLY A 127 15.93 12.61 21.40
C GLY A 127 16.80 13.41 20.41
N LEU A 128 16.22 13.80 19.27
CA LEU A 128 16.89 14.61 18.26
C LEU A 128 17.20 16.01 18.76
N ARG A 129 16.23 16.66 19.42
CA ARG A 129 16.40 18.00 20.00
C ARG A 129 17.46 18.03 21.11
N SER A 130 17.54 16.96 21.90
CA SER A 130 18.51 16.84 23.00
C SER A 130 19.90 16.38 22.55
N GLY A 131 20.08 15.99 21.28
CA GLY A 131 21.35 15.49 20.75
C GLY A 131 21.75 14.12 21.31
N GLN A 132 20.81 13.39 21.91
CA GLN A 132 21.07 12.11 22.60
C GLN A 132 20.83 10.89 21.71
N ILE A 133 19.97 11.03 20.70
CA ILE A 133 19.62 9.92 19.81
C ILE A 133 20.67 9.75 18.71
N SER A 134 21.19 8.53 18.58
CA SER A 134 22.13 8.19 17.49
C SER A 134 21.38 7.94 16.18
N VAL A 135 22.09 7.94 15.06
CA VAL A 135 21.56 7.59 13.73
C VAL A 135 20.86 6.23 13.77
N TYR A 136 21.44 5.22 14.43
CA TYR A 136 20.84 3.90 14.60
C TYR A 136 19.44 3.92 15.25
N HIS A 137 19.31 4.56 16.42
CA HIS A 137 18.03 4.63 17.12
C HIS A 137 17.01 5.46 16.34
N TYR A 138 17.46 6.55 15.71
CA TYR A 138 16.58 7.41 14.91
C TYR A 138 16.10 6.69 13.63
N GLN A 139 16.95 5.90 12.99
CA GLN A 139 16.57 4.99 11.89
C GLN A 139 15.43 4.07 12.33
N ILE A 140 15.59 3.39 13.48
CA ILE A 140 14.53 2.51 14.02
C ILE A 140 13.23 3.29 14.23
N VAL A 141 13.27 4.48 14.84
CA VAL A 141 12.07 5.33 15.01
C VAL A 141 11.37 5.60 13.68
N LEU A 142 12.12 6.03 12.66
CA LEU A 142 11.58 6.36 11.35
C LEU A 142 10.88 5.16 10.70
N TYR A 143 11.51 3.99 10.73
CA TYR A 143 10.95 2.81 10.09
C TYR A 143 9.83 2.16 10.88
N LEU A 144 9.83 2.21 12.22
CA LEU A 144 8.67 1.81 13.03
C LEU A 144 7.44 2.68 12.71
N ALA A 145 7.65 3.99 12.59
CA ALA A 145 6.60 4.93 12.18
C ALA A 145 6.15 4.70 10.74
N TRP A 146 7.07 4.39 9.82
CA TRP A 146 6.76 4.05 8.43
C TRP A 146 5.87 2.79 8.34
N LEU A 147 6.23 1.73 9.08
CA LEU A 147 5.45 0.49 9.14
C LEU A 147 4.03 0.76 9.63
N SER A 148 3.91 1.49 10.75
CA SER A 148 2.63 1.93 11.33
C SER A 148 1.78 2.69 10.31
N SER A 149 2.37 3.69 9.66
CA SER A 149 1.73 4.50 8.63
C SER A 149 1.22 3.66 7.44
N SER A 150 2.05 2.75 6.94
CA SER A 150 1.74 1.92 5.76
C SER A 150 0.50 1.05 5.99
N VAL A 151 0.45 0.34 7.12
CA VAL A 151 -0.68 -0.54 7.46
C VAL A 151 -1.92 0.26 7.83
N HIS A 152 -1.78 1.41 8.48
CA HIS A 152 -2.90 2.29 8.78
C HIS A 152 -3.57 2.78 7.49
N LEU A 153 -2.80 3.23 6.51
CA LEU A 153 -3.33 3.66 5.22
C LEU A 153 -4.09 2.54 4.50
N SER A 154 -3.58 1.32 4.54
CA SER A 154 -4.26 0.13 3.99
C SER A 154 -5.57 -0.18 4.73
N ALA A 155 -5.58 -0.04 6.06
CA ALA A 155 -6.79 -0.17 6.86
C ALA A 155 -7.83 0.89 6.47
N LEU A 156 -7.43 2.16 6.26
CA LEU A 156 -8.33 3.22 5.80
C LEU A 156 -8.95 2.92 4.43
N THR A 157 -8.18 2.34 3.51
CA THR A 157 -8.68 1.98 2.17
C THR A 157 -9.79 0.94 2.28
N LEU A 158 -9.60 -0.09 3.10
CA LEU A 158 -10.61 -1.12 3.36
C LEU A 158 -11.82 -0.58 4.14
N LEU A 159 -11.59 0.23 5.18
CA LEU A 159 -12.64 0.75 6.05
C LEU A 159 -13.44 1.92 5.43
N ARG A 160 -13.06 2.38 4.24
CA ARG A 160 -13.66 3.53 3.56
C ARG A 160 -15.20 3.52 3.53
N PRO A 161 -15.91 2.43 3.17
CA PRO A 161 -17.37 2.42 3.16
C PRO A 161 -17.97 2.63 4.56
N PHE A 162 -17.33 2.06 5.58
CA PHE A 162 -17.72 2.22 6.98
C PHE A 162 -17.45 3.64 7.49
N LEU A 163 -16.29 4.22 7.18
CA LEU A 163 -15.87 5.56 7.61
C LEU A 163 -16.70 6.67 6.97
N ASN A 164 -17.14 6.49 5.73
CA ASN A 164 -18.02 7.47 5.07
C ASN A 164 -19.41 7.57 5.72
N ARG A 165 -19.83 6.54 6.47
CA ARG A 165 -21.05 6.58 7.28
C ARG A 165 -20.81 7.14 8.69
N HIS A 166 -19.57 7.12 9.18
CA HIS A 166 -19.18 7.53 10.53
C HIS A 166 -18.14 8.66 10.49
N THR A 167 -18.59 9.88 10.22
CA THR A 167 -17.72 11.05 9.98
C THR A 167 -16.78 11.35 11.16
N GLY A 168 -17.22 11.20 12.42
CA GLY A 168 -16.34 11.44 13.58
C GLY A 168 -15.14 10.48 13.63
N VAL A 169 -15.41 9.18 13.47
CA VAL A 169 -14.41 8.11 13.43
C VAL A 169 -13.43 8.31 12.26
N LYS A 170 -13.95 8.78 11.12
CA LYS A 170 -13.17 9.15 9.94
C LYS A 170 -12.24 10.33 10.21
N VAL A 171 -12.76 11.43 10.77
CA VAL A 171 -11.97 12.63 11.04
C VAL A 171 -10.86 12.35 12.06
N TRP A 172 -11.15 11.62 13.14
CA TRP A 172 -10.14 11.21 14.13
C TRP A 172 -8.94 10.51 13.48
N ARG A 173 -9.21 9.51 12.62
CA ARG A 173 -8.14 8.76 11.94
C ARG A 173 -7.40 9.60 10.92
N LEU A 174 -8.10 10.46 10.17
CA LEU A 174 -7.45 11.33 9.19
C LEU A 174 -6.57 12.38 9.86
N VAL A 175 -6.98 12.93 11.01
CA VAL A 175 -6.16 13.84 11.80
C VAL A 175 -4.92 13.13 12.33
N GLY A 176 -5.08 11.95 12.93
CA GLY A 176 -3.95 11.14 13.41
C GLY A 176 -2.99 10.75 12.28
N MET A 177 -3.53 10.32 11.14
CA MET A 177 -2.74 10.01 9.95
C MET A 177 -2.01 11.23 9.39
N GLY A 178 -2.66 12.39 9.35
CA GLY A 178 -2.06 13.65 8.91
C GLY A 178 -0.95 14.11 9.85
N ALA A 179 -1.13 13.97 11.16
CA ALA A 179 -0.08 14.25 12.13
C ALA A 179 1.13 13.32 11.94
N LEU A 180 0.90 12.00 11.84
CA LEU A 180 1.96 11.02 11.60
C LEU A 180 2.69 11.27 10.28
N PHE A 181 1.98 11.64 9.21
CA PHE A 181 2.56 11.99 7.91
C PHE A 181 3.52 13.17 8.00
N ILE A 182 3.07 14.25 8.64
CA ILE A 182 3.86 15.47 8.83
C ILE A 182 5.11 15.16 9.65
N MET A 183 4.93 14.44 10.76
CA MET A 183 6.04 13.99 11.60
C MET A 183 7.02 13.13 10.82
N LEU A 184 6.55 12.16 10.04
CA LEU A 184 7.43 11.27 9.26
C LEU A 184 8.16 12.03 8.15
N THR A 185 7.47 12.94 7.44
CA THR A 185 8.07 13.76 6.38
C THR A 185 9.18 14.66 6.93
N ILE A 186 8.92 15.33 8.06
CA ILE A 186 9.92 16.14 8.77
C ILE A 186 11.03 15.23 9.32
N GLY A 187 10.66 14.07 9.85
CA GLY A 187 11.57 13.12 10.47
C GLY A 187 12.60 12.56 9.50
N LEU A 188 12.23 12.35 8.23
CA LEU A 188 13.15 11.84 7.22
C LEU A 188 14.24 12.85 6.82
N VAL A 189 14.12 14.16 7.13
CA VAL A 189 15.04 15.21 6.61
C VAL A 189 16.54 14.86 6.77
N PRO A 190 17.00 14.34 7.92
CA PRO A 190 18.37 13.89 8.11
C PRO A 190 18.84 12.81 7.12
N THR A 191 17.93 11.95 6.64
CA THR A 191 18.26 10.79 5.79
C THR A 191 18.60 11.20 4.35
N VAL A 192 18.40 12.46 3.98
CA VAL A 192 18.78 13.02 2.68
C VAL A 192 20.30 13.11 2.53
N SER A 193 21.02 13.21 3.66
CA SER A 193 22.48 13.29 3.66
C SER A 193 23.11 12.04 3.06
N TYR A 194 24.17 12.22 2.29
CA TYR A 194 24.83 11.15 1.54
C TYR A 194 25.45 10.08 2.46
N ASP A 195 26.01 10.49 3.60
CA ASP A 195 26.61 9.59 4.59
C ASP A 195 25.65 9.11 5.70
N TRP A 196 24.33 9.19 5.49
CA TRP A 196 23.36 8.72 6.47
C TRP A 196 23.51 7.20 6.71
N GLY A 197 23.92 6.82 7.93
CA GLY A 197 24.01 5.41 8.34
C GLY A 197 25.15 4.62 7.72
N ILE A 198 26.18 5.28 7.15
CA ILE A 198 27.36 4.61 6.58
C ILE A 198 28.36 4.21 7.68
N ILE A 199 28.92 3.00 7.60
CA ILE A 199 29.78 2.39 8.62
C ILE A 199 31.25 2.79 8.47
N ASP A 200 31.70 3.16 7.26
CA ASP A 200 33.11 3.30 6.87
C ASP A 200 33.94 4.29 7.72
N PHE A 201 34.44 3.77 8.84
CA PHE A 201 35.53 4.33 9.66
C PHE A 201 36.58 3.26 10.05
N MET A 202 36.41 2.01 9.60
CA MET A 202 37.26 0.84 9.93
C MET A 202 37.57 0.00 8.67
N ASP A 203 38.67 -0.77 8.74
CA ASP A 203 39.29 -1.54 7.66
C ASP A 203 38.30 -2.48 6.93
N PRO A 204 38.23 -2.50 5.57
CA PRO A 204 37.27 -3.27 4.78
C PRO A 204 37.27 -4.81 4.93
N GLN A 205 38.05 -5.38 5.86
CA GLN A 205 38.12 -6.83 6.08
C GLN A 205 37.21 -7.35 7.20
N ASP A 206 36.69 -6.52 8.10
CA ASP A 206 35.80 -6.94 9.19
C ASP A 206 34.37 -6.40 9.02
N SER A 207 33.42 -7.30 8.76
CA SER A 207 31.99 -6.98 8.56
C SER A 207 31.21 -6.73 9.86
N SER A 208 31.81 -6.99 11.03
CA SER A 208 31.14 -6.89 12.33
C SER A 208 31.69 -5.73 13.16
N ILE A 209 30.79 -4.87 13.63
CA ILE A 209 31.12 -3.78 14.57
C ILE A 209 31.47 -4.41 15.93
N GLY A 210 32.69 -4.23 16.41
CA GLY A 210 33.11 -4.64 17.75
C GLY A 210 32.49 -3.80 18.86
N GLU A 211 32.57 -4.30 20.10
CA GLU A 211 31.96 -3.67 21.28
C GLU A 211 32.47 -2.23 21.55
N ASN A 212 33.69 -1.91 21.11
CA ASN A 212 34.35 -0.63 21.36
C ASN A 212 34.61 0.21 20.11
N ASP A 213 34.12 -0.23 18.95
CA ASP A 213 34.40 0.42 17.68
C ASP A 213 33.53 1.68 17.50
N LEU A 214 34.10 2.68 16.81
CA LEU A 214 33.39 3.91 16.45
C LEU A 214 32.74 3.71 15.09
N THR A 215 31.47 4.10 14.96
CA THR A 215 30.69 3.88 13.73
C THR A 215 29.83 5.07 13.39
N GLY A 216 29.42 5.20 12.12
CA GLY A 216 28.46 6.23 11.70
C GLY A 216 27.07 6.05 12.32
N TRP A 217 26.69 4.81 12.64
CA TRP A 217 25.46 4.47 13.37
C TRP A 217 25.38 5.10 14.76
N GLY A 218 26.53 5.35 15.41
CA GLY A 218 26.62 5.98 16.72
C GLY A 218 26.56 7.50 16.70
N VAL A 219 26.78 8.13 15.55
CA VAL A 219 26.79 9.60 15.43
C VAL A 219 25.41 10.16 15.83
N PRO A 220 25.34 11.30 16.56
CA PRO A 220 24.06 11.92 16.88
C PRO A 220 23.29 12.29 15.61
N ALA A 221 22.04 11.84 15.49
CA ALA A 221 21.21 12.11 14.31
C ALA A 221 20.97 13.63 14.09
N SER A 222 21.08 14.43 15.15
CA SER A 222 20.97 15.89 15.09
C SER A 222 22.05 16.54 14.24
N CYS A 223 23.20 15.89 14.05
CA CYS A 223 24.28 16.40 13.22
C CYS A 223 23.88 16.50 11.74
N PHE A 224 22.99 15.65 11.28
CA PHE A 224 22.47 15.66 9.90
C PHE A 224 21.29 16.62 9.70
N TRP A 225 20.89 17.38 10.72
CA TRP A 225 19.74 18.28 10.64
C TRP A 225 20.08 19.58 9.91
N GLY A 226 19.49 19.80 8.73
CA GLY A 226 19.63 21.05 7.99
C GLY A 226 21.00 21.25 7.33
N LYS A 227 21.82 20.19 7.26
CA LYS A 227 23.09 20.15 6.54
C LYS A 227 23.22 18.81 5.83
N THR A 228 23.65 18.84 4.58
CA THR A 228 24.09 17.64 3.84
C THR A 228 25.60 17.52 4.00
N TYR A 229 26.05 16.33 4.39
CA TYR A 229 27.47 16.01 4.53
C TYR A 229 27.92 15.07 3.39
N ALA A 230 29.14 15.30 2.91
CA ALA A 230 29.71 14.85 1.63
C ALA A 230 29.06 15.45 0.35
N ASP A 231 29.78 15.35 -0.78
CA ASP A 231 29.37 15.93 -2.07
C ASP A 231 28.21 15.14 -2.70
N GLY A 232 26.99 15.35 -2.20
CA GLY A 232 25.78 14.82 -2.85
C GLY A 232 24.55 14.67 -1.98
N VAL A 233 23.50 14.13 -2.61
CA VAL A 233 22.27 13.69 -1.98
C VAL A 233 22.21 12.17 -2.11
N ASN A 234 21.79 11.47 -1.06
CA ASN A 234 21.51 10.04 -1.19
C ASN A 234 20.35 9.85 -2.17
N ASN A 235 20.60 9.25 -3.34
CA ASN A 235 19.60 9.13 -4.42
C ASN A 235 18.34 8.36 -4.01
N ASP A 236 18.45 7.42 -3.07
CA ASP A 236 17.33 6.60 -2.63
C ASP A 236 16.36 7.38 -1.72
N ALA A 237 16.85 8.39 -0.99
CA ALA A 237 16.04 9.17 -0.06
C ALA A 237 14.97 10.02 -0.79
N PRO A 238 15.27 10.93 -1.74
CA PRO A 238 14.28 11.72 -2.48
C PRO A 238 13.20 10.87 -3.15
N ILE A 239 13.57 9.70 -3.68
CA ILE A 239 12.62 8.78 -4.31
C ILE A 239 11.67 8.21 -3.24
N GLY A 240 12.21 7.77 -2.10
CA GLY A 240 11.41 7.36 -0.94
C GLY A 240 10.41 8.43 -0.50
N TYR A 241 10.81 9.70 -0.47
CA TYR A 241 9.90 10.83 -0.20
C TYR A 241 8.80 10.97 -1.23
N VAL A 242 9.16 10.98 -2.52
CA VAL A 242 8.18 11.13 -3.60
C VAL A 242 7.19 9.97 -3.56
N LEU A 243 7.65 8.74 -3.36
CA LEU A 243 6.80 7.57 -3.22
C LEU A 243 5.90 7.66 -1.98
N LEU A 244 6.43 8.10 -0.82
CA LEU A 244 5.64 8.33 0.39
C LEU A 244 4.52 9.35 0.11
N VAL A 245 4.87 10.54 -0.38
CA VAL A 245 3.92 11.63 -0.64
C VAL A 245 2.85 11.20 -1.64
N ILE A 246 3.25 10.60 -2.77
CA ILE A 246 2.31 10.11 -3.78
C ILE A 246 1.39 9.03 -3.18
N SER A 247 1.92 8.10 -2.39
CA SER A 247 1.15 7.03 -1.75
C SER A 247 0.09 7.59 -0.79
N TYR A 248 0.46 8.59 0.01
CA TYR A 248 -0.45 9.27 0.92
C TYR A 248 -1.53 10.03 0.17
N VAL A 249 -1.14 10.85 -0.82
CA VAL A 249 -2.08 11.62 -1.63
C VAL A 249 -3.06 10.70 -2.34
N TRP A 250 -2.57 9.59 -2.91
CA TRP A 250 -3.39 8.59 -3.58
C TRP A 250 -4.40 7.96 -2.61
N LYS A 251 -3.95 7.42 -1.47
CA LYS A 251 -4.83 6.72 -0.53
C LYS A 251 -5.80 7.66 0.19
N ILE A 252 -5.36 8.87 0.58
CA ILE A 252 -6.26 9.89 1.15
C ILE A 252 -7.28 10.33 0.10
N GLY A 253 -6.83 10.59 -1.14
CA GLY A 253 -7.70 10.92 -2.26
C GLY A 253 -8.77 9.87 -2.50
N ASP A 254 -8.44 8.58 -2.32
CA ASP A 254 -9.40 7.48 -2.44
C ASP A 254 -10.43 7.46 -1.30
N VAL A 255 -10.04 7.81 -0.07
CA VAL A 255 -10.96 7.90 1.09
C VAL A 255 -12.02 8.97 0.89
N PHE A 256 -11.69 10.10 0.24
CA PHE A 256 -12.63 11.17 -0.05
C PHE A 256 -13.40 10.96 -1.36
N GLY A 257 -14.74 11.05 -1.31
CA GLY A 257 -15.57 10.97 -2.51
C GLY A 257 -15.21 12.02 -3.58
N SER A 258 -14.88 13.24 -3.16
CA SER A 258 -14.44 14.31 -4.05
C SER A 258 -13.09 13.99 -4.73
N GLY A 259 -12.15 13.39 -4.00
CA GLY A 259 -10.86 12.96 -4.55
C GLY A 259 -11.01 11.88 -5.61
N ARG A 260 -11.85 10.87 -5.35
CA ARG A 260 -12.19 9.85 -6.36
C ARG A 260 -12.86 10.44 -7.60
N LYS A 261 -13.84 11.33 -7.41
CA LYS A 261 -14.51 12.02 -8.54
C LYS A 261 -13.51 12.85 -9.34
N PHE A 262 -12.57 13.53 -8.67
CA PHE A 262 -11.50 14.27 -9.32
C PHE A 262 -10.58 13.34 -10.11
N TYR A 263 -10.05 12.28 -9.49
CA TYR A 263 -9.20 11.30 -10.17
C TYR A 263 -9.92 10.66 -11.37
N ALA A 264 -11.17 10.24 -11.18
CA ALA A 264 -11.99 9.66 -12.24
C ALA A 264 -12.18 10.66 -13.39
N SER A 265 -12.64 11.88 -13.12
CA SER A 265 -13.00 12.86 -14.17
C SER A 265 -11.80 13.54 -14.83
N ARG A 266 -10.73 13.83 -14.09
CA ARG A 266 -9.59 14.62 -14.56
C ARG A 266 -8.38 13.80 -15.00
N ILE A 267 -8.22 12.58 -14.48
CA ILE A 267 -7.04 11.74 -14.77
C ILE A 267 -7.46 10.50 -15.56
N ARG A 268 -8.34 9.67 -14.99
CA ARG A 268 -8.68 8.37 -15.57
C ARG A 268 -9.48 8.49 -16.87
N ARG A 269 -10.60 9.23 -16.87
CA ARG A 269 -11.48 9.37 -18.05
C ARG A 269 -10.76 9.95 -19.28
N PRO A 270 -9.95 11.03 -19.17
CA PRO A 270 -9.21 11.53 -20.32
C PRO A 270 -8.22 10.50 -20.89
N LEU A 271 -7.55 9.73 -20.04
CA LEU A 271 -6.63 8.67 -20.47
C LEU A 271 -7.38 7.53 -21.17
N GLU A 272 -8.50 7.06 -20.61
CA GLU A 272 -9.36 6.03 -21.21
C GLU A 272 -9.91 6.51 -22.57
N ASN A 273 -10.42 7.74 -22.63
CA ASN A 273 -10.96 8.33 -23.86
C ASN A 273 -9.87 8.54 -24.92
N ALA A 274 -8.64 8.91 -24.53
CA ALA A 274 -7.53 9.06 -25.45
C ALA A 274 -7.15 7.72 -26.08
N VAL A 275 -7.07 6.65 -25.28
CA VAL A 275 -6.79 5.29 -25.77
C VAL A 275 -7.93 4.78 -26.64
N GLU A 276 -9.18 4.99 -26.25
CA GLU A 276 -10.35 4.62 -27.05
C GLU A 276 -10.38 5.37 -28.39
N SER A 277 -10.12 6.67 -28.39
CA SER A 277 -10.01 7.48 -29.61
C SER A 277 -8.91 6.95 -30.55
N LEU A 278 -7.74 6.64 -29.98
CA LEU A 278 -6.59 6.12 -30.72
C LEU A 278 -6.89 4.76 -31.39
N LEU A 279 -7.64 3.88 -30.72
CA LEU A 279 -8.02 2.57 -31.24
C LEU A 279 -9.24 2.61 -32.19
N THR A 280 -10.19 3.52 -31.97
CA THR A 280 -11.41 3.63 -32.81
C THR A 280 -11.12 4.22 -34.19
N LEU A 281 -10.16 5.15 -34.31
CA LEU A 281 -9.74 5.75 -35.57
C LEU A 281 -9.37 4.70 -36.65
N PRO A 282 -8.41 3.79 -36.42
CA PRO A 282 -8.08 2.74 -37.39
C PRO A 282 -9.18 1.69 -37.52
N ALA A 283 -9.93 1.37 -36.44
CA ALA A 283 -11.02 0.40 -36.49
C ALA A 283 -12.16 0.85 -37.43
N LYS A 284 -12.63 2.10 -37.31
CA LYS A 284 -13.65 2.68 -38.20
C LYS A 284 -13.17 2.78 -39.64
N ARG A 285 -11.92 3.17 -39.86
CA ARG A 285 -11.31 3.23 -41.21
C ARG A 285 -11.22 1.84 -41.83
N TYR A 286 -10.83 0.82 -41.07
CA TYR A 286 -10.83 -0.56 -41.56
C TYR A 286 -12.24 -1.04 -41.90
N HIS A 287 -13.23 -0.76 -41.06
CA HIS A 287 -14.62 -1.15 -41.31
C HIS A 287 -15.15 -0.56 -42.64
N ARG A 288 -14.85 0.71 -42.91
CA ARG A 288 -15.27 1.40 -44.16
C ARG A 288 -14.47 0.98 -45.39
N THR A 289 -13.15 0.90 -45.29
CA THR A 289 -12.27 0.73 -46.47
C THR A 289 -11.85 -0.72 -46.73
N GLN A 290 -11.97 -1.60 -45.72
CA GLN A 290 -11.48 -2.98 -45.72
C GLN A 290 -9.97 -3.11 -46.06
N GLN A 291 -9.20 -2.02 -45.98
CA GLN A 291 -7.78 -2.04 -46.32
C GLN A 291 -6.93 -2.63 -45.20
N LYS A 292 -6.09 -3.62 -45.54
CA LYS A 292 -5.20 -4.32 -44.59
C LYS A 292 -4.27 -3.39 -43.80
N ARG A 293 -3.89 -2.22 -44.36
CA ARG A 293 -3.05 -1.23 -43.66
C ARG A 293 -3.68 -0.77 -42.34
N TYR A 294 -4.99 -0.49 -42.32
CA TYR A 294 -5.67 -0.01 -41.11
C TYR A 294 -5.86 -1.12 -40.07
N LEU A 295 -6.00 -2.38 -40.52
CA LEU A 295 -6.00 -3.54 -39.62
C LEU A 295 -4.65 -3.71 -38.92
N TRP A 296 -3.54 -3.58 -39.65
CA TRP A 296 -2.20 -3.63 -39.07
C TRP A 296 -1.92 -2.44 -38.16
N CYS A 297 -2.33 -1.22 -38.53
CA CYS A 297 -2.25 -0.06 -37.62
C CYS A 297 -3.02 -0.30 -36.31
N PHE A 298 -4.25 -0.84 -36.38
CA PHE A 298 -5.03 -1.19 -35.19
C PHE A 298 -4.29 -2.21 -34.30
N ARG A 299 -3.76 -3.28 -34.90
CA ARG A 299 -3.00 -4.32 -34.18
C ARG A 299 -1.74 -3.78 -33.52
N LEU A 300 -0.98 -2.93 -34.21
CA LEU A 300 0.21 -2.30 -33.65
C LEU A 300 -0.13 -1.38 -32.47
N LEU A 301 -1.24 -0.65 -32.55
CA LEU A 301 -1.70 0.21 -31.44
C LEU A 301 -2.19 -0.60 -30.22
N LEU A 302 -2.69 -1.82 -30.40
CA LEU A 302 -3.05 -2.68 -29.27
C LEU A 302 -1.84 -3.01 -28.38
N ILE A 303 -0.64 -3.14 -28.96
CA ILE A 303 0.57 -3.55 -28.24
C ILE A 303 0.87 -2.66 -27.02
N PRO A 304 0.93 -1.32 -27.15
CA PRO A 304 1.09 -0.44 -25.99
C PRO A 304 -0.23 -0.14 -25.25
N CYS A 305 -1.37 -0.06 -25.95
CA CYS A 305 -2.63 0.38 -25.34
C CYS A 305 -3.20 -0.61 -24.32
N ILE A 306 -3.14 -1.92 -24.61
CA ILE A 306 -3.72 -2.93 -23.73
C ILE A 306 -2.94 -3.10 -22.41
N PRO A 307 -1.59 -3.21 -22.42
CA PRO A 307 -0.80 -3.18 -21.20
C PRO A 307 -1.00 -1.89 -20.40
N PHE A 308 -1.13 -0.74 -21.06
CA PHE A 308 -1.43 0.52 -20.38
C PHE A 308 -2.78 0.50 -19.65
N ILE A 309 -3.86 0.03 -20.31
CA ILE A 309 -5.16 -0.18 -19.65
C ILE A 309 -5.03 -1.18 -18.49
N ALA A 310 -4.27 -2.26 -18.66
CA ALA A 310 -4.06 -3.25 -17.61
C ALA A 310 -3.36 -2.65 -16.37
N VAL A 311 -2.36 -1.78 -16.58
CA VAL A 311 -1.69 -1.04 -15.49
C VAL A 311 -2.67 -0.08 -14.81
N LEU A 312 -3.47 0.69 -15.56
CA LEU A 312 -4.45 1.60 -14.96
C LEU A 312 -5.50 0.87 -14.11
N GLU A 313 -6.02 -0.27 -14.58
CA GLU A 313 -6.97 -1.09 -13.82
C GLU A 313 -6.33 -1.79 -12.62
N PHE A 314 -5.05 -2.18 -12.73
CA PHE A 314 -4.29 -2.70 -11.61
C PHE A 314 -4.06 -1.61 -10.56
N LEU A 315 -3.62 -0.41 -10.94
CA LEU A 315 -3.43 0.71 -10.02
C LEU A 315 -4.74 1.13 -9.33
N ALA A 316 -5.89 0.95 -9.98
CA ALA A 316 -7.19 1.18 -9.37
C ALA A 316 -7.70 0.00 -8.51
N SER A 317 -7.00 -1.14 -8.49
CA SER A 317 -7.41 -2.35 -7.76
C SER A 317 -7.05 -2.29 -6.29
N PHE A 318 -7.77 -3.08 -5.48
CA PHE A 318 -7.39 -3.27 -4.08
C PHE A 318 -6.06 -4.03 -3.96
N SER A 319 -5.75 -4.93 -4.91
CA SER A 319 -4.46 -5.65 -4.97
C SER A 319 -3.26 -4.70 -5.01
N ALA A 320 -3.32 -3.59 -5.76
CA ALA A 320 -2.22 -2.62 -5.79
C ALA A 320 -1.96 -1.98 -4.42
N SER A 321 -3.03 -1.72 -3.65
CA SER A 321 -2.89 -1.22 -2.28
C SER A 321 -2.23 -2.24 -1.35
N LEU A 322 -2.52 -3.53 -1.53
CA LEU A 322 -1.88 -4.63 -0.80
C LEU A 322 -0.40 -4.76 -1.15
N TRP A 323 -0.04 -4.70 -2.44
CA TRP A 323 1.36 -4.74 -2.89
C TRP A 323 2.18 -3.60 -2.30
N LEU A 324 1.65 -2.37 -2.36
CA LEU A 324 2.31 -1.21 -1.76
C LEU A 324 2.50 -1.39 -0.25
N SER A 325 1.50 -1.93 0.44
CA SER A 325 1.58 -2.24 1.87
C SER A 325 2.65 -3.29 2.17
N ALA A 326 2.68 -4.37 1.40
CA ALA A 326 3.64 -5.47 1.56
C ALA A 326 5.08 -5.00 1.31
N LEU A 327 5.32 -4.24 0.24
CA LEU A 327 6.62 -3.63 -0.04
C LEU A 327 7.07 -2.73 1.10
N GLY A 328 6.19 -1.84 1.57
CA GLY A 328 6.51 -0.95 2.70
C GLY A 328 6.82 -1.70 3.99
N LEU A 329 6.15 -2.84 4.24
CA LEU A 329 6.41 -3.69 5.41
C LEU A 329 7.76 -4.40 5.32
N LEU A 330 8.04 -5.03 4.17
CA LEU A 330 9.29 -5.76 3.96
C LEU A 330 10.48 -4.80 4.01
N PHE A 331 10.40 -3.68 3.28
CA PHE A 331 11.45 -2.67 3.27
C PHE A 331 11.69 -2.09 4.67
N GLY A 332 10.63 -1.67 5.37
CA GLY A 332 10.78 -1.15 6.74
C GLY A 332 11.32 -2.19 7.73
N THR A 333 11.01 -3.46 7.55
CA THR A 333 11.56 -4.54 8.39
C THR A 333 13.06 -4.71 8.15
N VAL A 334 13.50 -4.73 6.88
CA VAL A 334 14.92 -4.83 6.51
C VAL A 334 15.72 -3.66 7.10
N GLN A 335 15.19 -2.44 6.98
CA GLN A 335 15.82 -1.22 7.48
C GLN A 335 15.88 -1.12 9.02
N ILE A 336 15.15 -1.97 9.75
CA ILE A 336 15.25 -2.13 11.21
C ILE A 336 16.21 -3.27 11.56
N VAL A 337 16.04 -4.43 10.93
CA VAL A 337 16.74 -5.67 11.31
C VAL A 337 18.22 -5.63 10.92
N VAL A 338 18.56 -5.12 9.73
CA VAL A 338 19.95 -5.12 9.26
C VAL A 338 20.83 -4.21 10.13
N PRO A 339 20.49 -2.93 10.39
CA PRO A 339 21.29 -2.08 11.28
C PRO A 339 21.37 -2.61 12.71
N ARG A 340 20.29 -3.25 13.22
CA ARG A 340 20.30 -3.89 14.55
C ARG A 340 21.25 -5.07 14.60
N ASN A 341 21.31 -5.87 13.54
CA ASN A 341 22.23 -6.99 13.47
C ASN A 341 23.69 -6.52 13.38
N GLN A 342 23.95 -5.45 12.62
CA GLN A 342 25.28 -4.85 12.50
C GLN A 342 25.79 -4.31 13.84
N THR A 343 24.92 -3.70 14.65
CA THR A 343 25.28 -3.04 15.93
C THR A 343 25.12 -3.95 17.16
N TYR A 344 24.79 -5.22 16.95
CA TYR A 344 24.42 -6.19 17.99
C TYR A 344 25.43 -6.28 19.14
N ALA A 345 26.73 -6.30 18.84
CA ALA A 345 27.79 -6.41 19.84
C ALA A 345 27.82 -5.22 20.82
N GLN A 346 27.37 -4.03 20.39
CA GLN A 346 27.34 -2.84 21.24
C GLN A 346 26.06 -2.71 22.07
N THR A 347 24.92 -3.22 21.57
CA THR A 347 23.61 -2.88 22.14
C THR A 347 22.86 -4.01 22.83
N HIS A 348 23.14 -5.27 22.48
CA HIS A 348 22.38 -6.45 22.92
C HIS A 348 22.19 -6.53 24.44
N ALA A 349 23.22 -6.22 25.23
CA ALA A 349 23.20 -6.39 26.69
C ALA A 349 22.08 -5.61 27.41
N GLN A 350 21.61 -4.51 26.83
CA GLN A 350 20.54 -3.68 27.39
C GLN A 350 19.25 -3.76 26.56
N GLU A 351 19.34 -3.79 25.22
CA GLU A 351 18.15 -3.78 24.35
C GLU A 351 17.34 -5.09 24.39
N GLU A 352 17.95 -6.20 24.79
CA GLU A 352 17.24 -7.49 24.94
C GLU A 352 16.66 -7.73 26.33
N ARG A 353 16.93 -6.84 27.29
CA ARG A 353 16.34 -6.93 28.61
C ARG A 353 14.88 -6.47 28.57
N TRP A 354 14.00 -7.36 29.01
CA TRP A 354 12.57 -7.09 29.12
C TRP A 354 12.28 -6.09 30.25
N GLY A 355 11.89 -4.87 29.89
CA GLY A 355 11.44 -3.82 30.80
C GLY A 355 9.93 -3.57 30.72
N PHE A 356 9.39 -2.78 31.65
CA PHE A 356 7.98 -2.38 31.66
C PHE A 356 7.57 -1.69 30.34
N GLY A 357 8.36 -0.73 29.85
CA GLY A 357 8.11 -0.01 28.61
C GLY A 357 8.03 -0.91 27.36
N GLN A 358 8.72 -2.05 27.39
CA GLN A 358 8.70 -3.04 26.31
C GLN A 358 7.53 -4.02 26.41
N LEU A 359 7.04 -4.31 27.63
CA LEU A 359 5.93 -5.25 27.85
C LEU A 359 4.56 -4.63 27.62
N VAL A 360 4.36 -3.36 28.01
CA VAL A 360 3.09 -2.65 27.83
C VAL A 360 2.56 -2.71 26.38
N PRO A 361 3.33 -2.35 25.34
CA PRO A 361 2.82 -2.36 23.97
C PRO A 361 2.50 -3.78 23.47
N LEU A 362 3.17 -4.82 23.99
CA LEU A 362 2.83 -6.22 23.70
C LEU A 362 1.53 -6.66 24.37
N VAL A 363 1.27 -6.24 25.60
CA VAL A 363 0.01 -6.58 26.29
C VAL A 363 -1.19 -5.90 25.60
N LEU A 364 -1.01 -4.70 25.03
CA LEU A 364 -2.06 -4.02 24.26
C LEU A 364 -2.47 -4.82 23.00
N LEU A 365 -1.63 -5.73 22.49
CA LEU A 365 -1.99 -6.63 21.39
C LEU A 365 -3.07 -7.67 21.76
N ILE A 366 -3.46 -7.77 23.02
CA ILE A 366 -4.59 -8.60 23.45
C ILE A 366 -5.93 -7.95 23.09
N GLN A 367 -5.99 -6.62 22.91
CA GLN A 367 -7.25 -5.89 22.65
C GLN A 367 -8.03 -6.40 21.41
N PRO A 368 -7.39 -6.68 20.26
CA PRO A 368 -8.06 -7.28 19.11
C PRO A 368 -8.59 -8.70 19.37
N LEU A 369 -7.96 -9.48 20.27
CA LEU A 369 -8.48 -10.80 20.66
C LEU A 369 -9.75 -10.64 21.51
N GLY A 370 -9.77 -9.66 22.41
CA GLY A 370 -10.94 -9.32 23.20
C GLY A 370 -12.16 -9.00 22.33
N THR A 371 -11.98 -8.21 21.27
CA THR A 371 -13.10 -7.89 20.35
C THR A 371 -13.59 -9.11 19.59
N ILE A 372 -12.67 -9.98 19.11
CA ILE A 372 -13.05 -11.24 18.45
C ILE A 372 -13.86 -12.13 19.41
N LEU A 373 -13.40 -12.27 20.65
CA LEU A 373 -14.05 -13.10 21.67
C LEU A 373 -15.43 -12.56 22.05
N GLU A 374 -15.56 -11.25 22.27
CA GLU A 374 -16.84 -10.60 22.58
C GLU A 374 -17.86 -10.85 21.47
N GLN A 375 -17.46 -10.69 20.19
CA GLN A 375 -18.34 -10.95 19.05
C GLN A 375 -18.75 -12.42 18.93
N ALA A 376 -17.81 -13.34 19.23
CA ALA A 376 -18.07 -14.77 19.20
C ALA A 376 -19.02 -15.19 20.34
N TRP A 377 -18.83 -14.64 21.54
CA TRP A 377 -19.63 -14.96 22.73
C TRP A 377 -21.03 -14.36 22.69
N VAL A 378 -21.17 -13.07 22.35
CA VAL A 378 -22.49 -12.44 22.21
C VAL A 378 -23.35 -13.17 21.18
N SER A 379 -22.72 -13.73 20.13
CA SER A 379 -23.43 -14.54 19.13
C SER A 379 -23.91 -15.91 19.63
N HIS A 380 -23.31 -16.48 20.68
CA HIS A 380 -23.80 -17.73 21.30
C HIS A 380 -24.96 -17.46 22.26
N GLY A 381 -24.98 -16.31 22.93
CA GLY A 381 -26.08 -15.91 23.83
C GLY A 381 -27.41 -15.66 23.10
N SER A 382 -27.37 -15.12 21.88
CA SER A 382 -28.59 -14.89 21.08
C SER A 382 -29.15 -16.14 20.38
N ALA A 383 -28.42 -17.25 20.36
CA ALA A 383 -28.94 -18.53 19.84
C ALA A 383 -29.62 -19.39 20.93
N GLY A 384 -29.57 -18.97 22.20
CA GLY A 384 -30.14 -19.67 23.35
C GLY A 384 -31.50 -19.14 23.83
N THR A 385 -32.08 -18.16 23.15
CA THR A 385 -33.32 -17.49 23.60
C THR A 385 -34.28 -17.25 22.43
N GLU A 386 -34.69 -18.30 21.72
CA GLU A 386 -35.95 -18.28 20.96
C GLU A 386 -37.01 -19.03 21.77
N GLY A 387 -37.80 -18.29 22.53
CA GLY A 387 -39.14 -18.69 22.99
C GLY A 387 -40.19 -18.06 22.06
N PRO A 388 -41.33 -18.72 21.79
CA PRO A 388 -42.31 -18.25 20.83
C PRO A 388 -43.23 -17.19 21.46
N GLU A 389 -43.48 -16.08 20.75
CA GLU A 389 -44.75 -15.31 20.72
C GLU A 389 -44.49 -13.94 20.07
N SER A 390 -44.98 -13.73 18.84
CA SER A 390 -46.24 -13.07 18.49
C SER A 390 -46.17 -11.55 18.52
N HIS A 391 -46.22 -10.92 17.34
CA HIS A 391 -47.22 -9.88 17.06
C HIS A 391 -47.33 -9.67 15.55
N GLN A 392 -48.48 -10.11 15.02
CA GLN A 392 -49.06 -9.61 13.79
C GLN A 392 -49.65 -8.23 14.06
N THR A 393 -49.50 -7.30 13.12
CA THR A 393 -50.61 -6.44 12.71
C THR A 393 -50.53 -6.23 11.21
N ALA A 394 -51.62 -6.59 10.54
CA ALA A 394 -51.82 -6.53 9.11
C ALA A 394 -52.42 -5.18 8.70
N GLU A 395 -52.14 -4.75 7.48
CA GLU A 395 -53.11 -4.04 6.65
C GLU A 395 -52.98 -4.48 5.18
N LYS A 396 -54.13 -4.47 4.49
CA LYS A 396 -54.57 -5.39 3.43
C LYS A 396 -54.93 -4.62 2.16
N SER A 397 -54.73 -5.23 0.98
CA SER A 397 -55.47 -5.06 -0.30
C SER A 397 -54.49 -5.27 -1.48
N ASP A 398 -54.75 -6.01 -2.56
CA ASP A 398 -55.84 -6.89 -2.97
C ASP A 398 -55.28 -7.85 -4.06
N ASN A 399 -55.87 -9.04 -4.12
CA ASN A 399 -55.62 -10.03 -5.18
C ASN A 399 -56.52 -9.75 -6.39
N SER A 400 -55.99 -9.93 -7.60
CA SER A 400 -56.76 -10.56 -8.67
C SER A 400 -55.87 -11.48 -9.51
N MET A 401 -56.22 -12.77 -9.46
CA MET A 401 -55.76 -13.83 -10.34
C MET A 401 -56.46 -13.68 -11.70
N VAL A 402 -55.68 -13.74 -12.78
CA VAL A 402 -56.13 -14.36 -14.03
C VAL A 402 -55.06 -15.38 -14.44
N GLN A 403 -55.47 -16.63 -14.43
CA GLN A 403 -54.70 -17.80 -14.79
C GLN A 403 -55.03 -18.12 -16.25
N ASP A 404 -54.05 -18.06 -17.15
CA ASP A 404 -54.14 -18.77 -18.43
C ASP A 404 -52.89 -19.64 -18.63
N ARG A 405 -53.15 -20.91 -18.91
CA ARG A 405 -52.22 -22.03 -18.99
C ARG A 405 -52.04 -22.31 -20.49
N ARG A 406 -50.85 -22.10 -21.05
CA ARG A 406 -50.46 -22.80 -22.28
C ARG A 406 -49.06 -23.39 -22.18
N HIS A 407 -49.02 -24.66 -22.54
CA HIS A 407 -47.83 -25.47 -22.72
C HIS A 407 -46.83 -24.83 -23.68
N ALA A 408 -45.54 -24.88 -23.31
CA ALA A 408 -44.44 -24.86 -24.26
C ALA A 408 -43.38 -25.88 -23.79
N THR A 409 -43.06 -26.77 -24.70
CA THR A 409 -42.08 -27.86 -24.64
C THR A 409 -40.65 -27.38 -24.32
N PRO A 410 -39.82 -28.21 -23.66
CA PRO A 410 -38.46 -27.86 -23.27
C PRO A 410 -37.47 -28.27 -24.38
N LEU A 411 -37.28 -27.44 -25.40
CA LEU A 411 -36.23 -27.60 -26.41
C LEU A 411 -35.97 -26.22 -27.02
N GLU A 412 -34.93 -25.52 -26.52
CA GLU A 412 -34.24 -24.34 -27.13
C GLU A 412 -33.47 -23.47 -26.09
N GLY A 413 -33.29 -23.92 -24.85
CA GLY A 413 -32.55 -23.15 -23.83
C GLY A 413 -31.02 -23.27 -23.88
N SER A 414 -30.47 -24.23 -24.63
CA SER A 414 -29.04 -24.59 -24.53
C SER A 414 -28.15 -24.04 -25.65
N GLU A 415 -28.71 -23.46 -26.72
CA GLU A 415 -27.91 -22.97 -27.86
C GLU A 415 -27.65 -21.46 -27.82
N ARG A 416 -28.31 -20.70 -26.95
CA ARG A 416 -28.19 -19.22 -26.92
C ARG A 416 -27.00 -18.69 -26.11
N CYS A 417 -26.25 -19.53 -25.40
CA CYS A 417 -25.07 -19.12 -24.61
C CYS A 417 -23.71 -19.37 -25.30
N ARG A 418 -23.68 -19.86 -26.55
CA ARG A 418 -22.42 -20.11 -27.29
C ARG A 418 -22.12 -19.09 -28.39
N ALA A 419 -23.04 -18.16 -28.69
CA ALA A 419 -22.90 -17.22 -29.80
C ALA A 419 -22.53 -15.79 -29.32
N ASN A 420 -21.49 -15.24 -29.95
CA ASN A 420 -20.97 -13.86 -29.86
C ASN A 420 -19.96 -13.56 -28.75
N GLN A 421 -18.78 -14.18 -28.85
CA GLN A 421 -17.57 -13.55 -28.31
C GLN A 421 -17.26 -12.31 -29.17
N LEU A 422 -17.93 -11.18 -28.90
CA LEU A 422 -17.78 -9.96 -29.69
C LEU A 422 -16.30 -9.58 -29.79
N VAL A 423 -15.82 -9.48 -31.02
CA VAL A 423 -14.47 -9.06 -31.33
C VAL A 423 -14.33 -7.57 -31.05
N LEU A 424 -13.27 -7.15 -30.35
CA LEU A 424 -13.08 -5.74 -29.97
C LEU A 424 -13.12 -4.81 -31.21
N LEU A 425 -12.59 -5.27 -32.33
CA LEU A 425 -12.62 -4.57 -33.62
C LEU A 425 -14.05 -4.27 -34.11
N GLN A 426 -15.02 -5.15 -33.84
CA GLN A 426 -16.43 -4.93 -34.18
C GLN A 426 -17.09 -3.91 -33.26
N ILE A 427 -16.79 -3.98 -31.95
CA ILE A 427 -17.28 -3.03 -30.94
C ILE A 427 -16.86 -1.61 -31.31
N LEU A 428 -15.58 -1.41 -31.63
CA LEU A 428 -15.03 -0.08 -31.94
C LEU A 428 -15.32 0.38 -33.38
N GLY A 429 -15.54 -0.57 -34.30
CA GLY A 429 -15.78 -0.30 -35.72
C GLY A 429 -17.23 0.06 -36.05
N ASN A 430 -18.20 -0.42 -35.28
CA ASN A 430 -19.63 -0.22 -35.56
C ASN A 430 -20.22 0.94 -34.74
N SER A 431 -20.67 2.00 -35.42
CA SER A 431 -21.30 3.17 -34.80
C SER A 431 -22.57 2.84 -34.01
N ASN A 432 -23.24 1.73 -34.32
CA ASN A 432 -24.49 1.29 -33.66
C ASN A 432 -24.28 0.29 -32.51
N ALA A 433 -23.03 -0.11 -32.22
CA ALA A 433 -22.72 -1.08 -31.16
C ALA A 433 -22.90 -0.53 -29.74
N SER A 434 -23.16 0.78 -29.58
CA SER A 434 -23.56 1.37 -28.30
C SER A 434 -24.82 0.73 -27.70
N ASN A 435 -25.67 0.10 -28.53
CA ASN A 435 -26.88 -0.62 -28.11
C ASN A 435 -26.68 -2.13 -27.82
N LEU A 436 -25.52 -2.71 -28.13
CA LEU A 436 -25.20 -4.10 -27.77
C LEU A 436 -24.60 -4.12 -26.35
N GLY A 437 -25.47 -3.88 -25.37
CA GLY A 437 -25.10 -3.87 -23.97
C GLY A 437 -24.54 -5.23 -23.54
N PHE A 438 -23.34 -5.23 -22.95
CA PHE A 438 -22.95 -6.28 -22.02
C PHE A 438 -23.94 -6.23 -20.86
N ILE A 439 -24.91 -7.15 -20.86
CA ILE A 439 -25.83 -7.37 -19.74
C ILE A 439 -24.94 -7.60 -18.50
N ASN A 440 -25.02 -6.70 -17.52
CA ASN A 440 -24.23 -6.59 -16.27
C ASN A 440 -23.03 -5.61 -16.23
N ALA A 441 -22.84 -4.73 -17.21
CA ALA A 441 -21.85 -3.65 -17.05
C ALA A 441 -22.36 -2.59 -16.05
N ARG A 442 -21.56 -2.34 -14.99
CA ARG A 442 -21.74 -1.17 -14.11
C ARG A 442 -21.76 0.08 -15.01
N GLU A 443 -22.81 0.90 -14.94
CA GLU A 443 -23.08 2.04 -15.86
C GLU A 443 -21.88 3.01 -16.03
N ASP A 444 -20.91 2.97 -15.14
CA ASP A 444 -19.72 3.82 -15.15
C ASP A 444 -18.50 3.27 -15.91
N VAL A 445 -18.45 2.01 -16.37
CA VAL A 445 -17.19 1.45 -16.94
C VAL A 445 -17.19 1.47 -18.47
N PRO A 446 -16.13 1.99 -19.14
CA PRO A 446 -16.06 1.99 -20.60
C PRO A 446 -16.21 0.58 -21.19
N GLN A 447 -16.92 0.48 -22.32
CA GLN A 447 -17.13 -0.79 -23.01
C GLN A 447 -15.80 -1.43 -23.43
N LEU A 448 -14.83 -0.62 -23.84
CA LEU A 448 -13.46 -1.04 -24.17
C LEU A 448 -12.81 -1.81 -23.02
N VAL A 449 -12.78 -1.23 -21.82
CA VAL A 449 -12.16 -1.83 -20.63
C VAL A 449 -12.84 -3.16 -20.29
N THR A 450 -14.18 -3.19 -20.35
CA THR A 450 -14.97 -4.40 -20.08
C THR A 450 -14.63 -5.53 -21.05
N ALA A 451 -14.44 -5.21 -22.33
CA ALA A 451 -14.05 -6.16 -23.39
C ALA A 451 -12.57 -6.61 -23.26
N VAL A 452 -11.68 -5.73 -22.82
CA VAL A 452 -10.28 -6.10 -22.55
C VAL A 452 -10.21 -7.12 -21.41
N PHE A 453 -10.88 -6.85 -20.29
CA PHE A 453 -10.86 -7.71 -19.10
C PHE A 453 -11.73 -8.96 -19.21
N SER A 454 -12.52 -9.14 -20.28
CA SER A 454 -13.14 -10.43 -20.62
C SER A 454 -12.20 -11.35 -21.42
N SER A 455 -11.07 -10.84 -21.90
CA SER A 455 -10.09 -11.62 -22.67
C SER A 455 -9.10 -12.37 -21.77
N ARG A 456 -8.56 -13.49 -22.29
CA ARG A 456 -7.46 -14.22 -21.63
C ARG A 456 -6.16 -13.40 -21.56
N VAL A 457 -5.97 -12.47 -22.51
CA VAL A 457 -4.78 -11.61 -22.59
C VAL A 457 -4.67 -10.71 -21.36
N ALA A 458 -5.79 -10.13 -20.90
CA ALA A 458 -5.78 -9.32 -19.68
C ALA A 458 -5.37 -10.13 -18.44
N THR A 459 -5.79 -11.40 -18.35
CA THR A 459 -5.35 -12.30 -17.26
C THR A 459 -3.84 -12.52 -17.31
N VAL A 460 -3.27 -12.79 -18.49
CA VAL A 460 -1.82 -12.98 -18.67
C VAL A 460 -1.06 -11.70 -18.30
N LEU A 461 -1.50 -10.52 -18.77
CA LEU A 461 -0.84 -9.25 -18.50
C LEU A 461 -0.84 -8.88 -17.02
N VAL A 462 -1.97 -9.03 -16.33
CA VAL A 462 -2.05 -8.74 -14.90
C VAL A 462 -1.26 -9.77 -14.10
N THR A 463 -1.25 -11.04 -14.50
CA THR A 463 -0.41 -12.07 -13.84
C THR A 463 1.07 -11.74 -14.03
N LEU A 464 1.48 -11.36 -15.25
CA LEU A 464 2.83 -10.90 -15.55
C LEU A 464 3.21 -9.72 -14.65
N LEU A 465 2.31 -8.75 -14.47
CA LEU A 465 2.53 -7.62 -13.57
C LEU A 465 2.80 -8.07 -12.12
N HIS A 466 2.05 -9.05 -11.59
CA HIS A 466 2.29 -9.59 -10.25
C HIS A 466 3.66 -10.30 -10.16
N VAL A 467 4.03 -11.08 -11.17
CA VAL A 467 5.32 -11.77 -11.22
C VAL A 467 6.47 -10.77 -11.32
N THR A 468 6.33 -9.71 -12.13
CA THR A 468 7.35 -8.67 -12.25
C THR A 468 7.51 -7.88 -10.96
N LEU A 469 6.40 -7.59 -10.26
CA LEU A 469 6.45 -6.95 -8.94
C LEU A 469 7.16 -7.85 -7.93
N LEU A 470 6.77 -9.11 -7.83
CA LEU A 470 7.41 -10.05 -6.90
C LEU A 470 8.91 -10.19 -7.17
N GLY A 471 9.30 -10.43 -8.43
CA GLY A 471 10.70 -10.55 -8.82
C GLY A 471 11.49 -9.28 -8.56
N GLY A 472 10.96 -8.11 -8.93
CA GLY A 472 11.59 -6.81 -8.69
C GLY A 472 11.79 -6.54 -7.20
N ILE A 473 10.79 -6.82 -6.36
CA ILE A 473 10.87 -6.65 -4.91
C ILE A 473 11.95 -7.57 -4.32
N CYS A 474 11.99 -8.84 -4.73
CA CYS A 474 13.02 -9.77 -4.24
C CYS A 474 14.44 -9.30 -4.59
N VAL A 475 14.65 -8.82 -5.82
CA VAL A 475 15.96 -8.29 -6.26
C VAL A 475 16.33 -7.04 -5.47
N ILE A 476 15.42 -6.06 -5.36
CA ILE A 476 15.67 -4.83 -4.60
C ILE A 476 16.01 -5.16 -3.15
N LEU A 477 15.22 -5.99 -2.47
CA LEU A 477 15.47 -6.34 -1.07
C LEU A 477 16.78 -7.11 -0.87
N TYR A 478 17.14 -7.99 -1.80
CA TYR A 478 18.40 -8.72 -1.75
C TYR A 478 19.59 -7.77 -1.77
N PHE A 479 19.62 -6.83 -2.72
CA PHE A 479 20.69 -5.85 -2.81
C PHE A 479 20.64 -4.80 -1.69
N ASP A 480 19.45 -4.43 -1.20
CA ASP A 480 19.29 -3.53 -0.07
C ASP A 480 19.93 -4.13 1.20
N VAL A 481 19.68 -5.41 1.49
CA VAL A 481 20.29 -6.10 2.65
C VAL A 481 21.82 -6.07 2.63
N GLU A 482 22.42 -6.31 1.46
CA GLU A 482 23.88 -6.31 1.30
C GLU A 482 24.49 -4.89 1.30
N SER A 483 23.72 -3.88 0.91
CA SER A 483 24.21 -2.50 0.77
C SER A 483 24.01 -1.63 2.00
N ILE A 484 23.03 -1.91 2.87
CA ILE A 484 22.73 -1.09 4.06
C ILE A 484 23.99 -0.91 4.91
N GLY A 485 24.38 0.35 5.09
CA GLY A 485 25.54 0.74 5.88
C GLY A 485 26.89 0.66 5.17
N PHE A 486 26.96 0.07 3.97
CA PHE A 486 28.21 -0.10 3.21
C PHE A 486 28.21 0.64 1.87
N VAL A 487 27.08 0.70 1.18
CA VAL A 487 26.98 1.30 -0.15
C VAL A 487 25.95 2.41 -0.16
N ARG A 488 26.28 3.48 -0.89
CA ARG A 488 25.45 4.67 -1.00
C ARG A 488 24.51 4.56 -2.21
N GLY A 489 23.22 4.37 -1.95
CA GLY A 489 22.09 4.62 -2.85
C GLY A 489 22.11 3.97 -4.25
N GLN A 490 21.62 2.74 -4.40
CA GLN A 490 21.61 1.99 -5.68
C GLN A 490 20.27 1.31 -6.02
N ASN A 491 19.27 1.37 -5.14
CA ASN A 491 18.07 0.54 -5.28
C ASN A 491 17.18 0.92 -6.49
N TRP A 492 17.28 2.16 -6.94
CA TRP A 492 16.47 2.69 -8.05
C TRP A 492 16.77 2.02 -9.41
N GLU A 493 18.00 1.57 -9.65
CA GLU A 493 18.38 0.92 -10.92
C GLU A 493 17.61 -0.38 -11.12
N TYR A 494 17.46 -1.16 -10.03
CA TYR A 494 16.69 -2.40 -10.04
C TYR A 494 15.18 -2.14 -10.23
N ALA A 495 14.65 -1.04 -9.70
CA ALA A 495 13.27 -0.64 -9.95
C ALA A 495 13.03 -0.29 -11.43
N LEU A 496 13.97 0.42 -12.07
CA LEU A 496 13.90 0.71 -13.51
C LEU A 496 14.03 -0.56 -14.35
N LEU A 497 14.91 -1.50 -13.95
CA LEU A 497 15.05 -2.79 -14.62
C LEU A 497 13.74 -3.59 -14.56
N ALA A 498 13.08 -3.64 -13.40
CA ALA A 498 11.79 -4.31 -13.24
C ALA A 498 10.69 -3.67 -14.11
N LEU A 499 10.67 -2.33 -14.21
CA LEU A 499 9.76 -1.61 -15.08
C LEU A 499 10.03 -1.91 -16.56
N ALA A 500 11.30 -1.85 -16.99
CA ALA A 500 11.70 -2.17 -18.35
C ALA A 500 11.35 -3.62 -18.72
N PHE A 501 11.56 -4.55 -17.78
CA PHE A 501 11.19 -5.95 -17.94
C PHE A 501 9.68 -6.12 -18.14
N TYR A 502 8.84 -5.46 -17.33
CA TYR A 502 7.38 -5.49 -17.51
C TYR A 502 6.95 -4.90 -18.85
N VAL A 503 7.48 -3.73 -19.24
CA VAL A 503 7.14 -3.09 -20.52
C VAL A 503 7.52 -4.01 -21.69
N GLY A 504 8.75 -4.54 -21.71
CA GLY A 504 9.21 -5.43 -22.79
C GLY A 504 8.42 -6.74 -22.86
N SER A 505 8.21 -7.40 -21.73
CA SER A 505 7.49 -8.68 -21.68
C SER A 505 5.99 -8.53 -21.99
N SER A 506 5.35 -7.44 -21.55
CA SER A 506 3.94 -7.18 -21.87
C SER A 506 3.72 -6.92 -23.36
N TRP A 507 4.66 -6.23 -24.02
CA TRP A 507 4.61 -6.03 -25.47
C TRP A 507 4.81 -7.34 -26.23
N LEU A 508 5.73 -8.19 -25.78
CA LEU A 508 5.93 -9.53 -26.35
C LEU A 508 4.66 -10.39 -26.23
N VAL A 509 3.97 -10.36 -25.08
CA VAL A 509 2.66 -11.02 -24.89
C VAL A 509 1.63 -10.49 -25.89
N MET A 510 1.59 -9.18 -26.13
CA MET A 510 0.66 -8.60 -27.10
C MET A 510 0.99 -8.98 -28.54
N CYS A 511 2.27 -9.05 -28.91
CA CYS A 511 2.70 -9.50 -30.24
C CYS A 511 2.34 -10.96 -30.50
N THR A 512 2.46 -11.83 -29.49
CA THR A 512 2.26 -13.28 -29.63
C THR A 512 0.82 -13.72 -29.43
N LEU A 513 0.14 -13.22 -28.39
CA LEU A 513 -1.22 -13.64 -28.02
C LEU A 513 -2.26 -12.56 -28.35
N GLY A 514 -1.91 -11.28 -28.16
CA GLY A 514 -2.82 -10.15 -28.34
C GLY A 514 -3.42 -10.07 -29.74
N ILE A 515 -2.58 -10.15 -30.78
CA ILE A 515 -2.99 -10.05 -32.19
C ILE A 515 -3.94 -11.17 -32.62
N TYR A 516 -3.77 -12.38 -32.09
CA TYR A 516 -4.57 -13.56 -32.45
C TYR A 516 -5.78 -13.79 -31.52
N SER A 517 -5.86 -13.05 -30.42
CA SER A 517 -6.98 -13.10 -29.48
C SER A 517 -8.25 -12.42 -30.03
N SER A 518 -9.35 -12.53 -29.28
CA SER A 518 -10.61 -11.80 -29.54
C SER A 518 -10.45 -10.27 -29.58
N LEU A 519 -9.30 -9.74 -29.15
CA LEU A 519 -8.97 -8.31 -29.23
C LEU A 519 -8.47 -7.90 -30.62
N GLY A 520 -7.70 -8.76 -31.31
CA GLY A 520 -7.01 -8.44 -32.57
C GLY A 520 -7.46 -9.24 -33.80
N ARG A 521 -8.29 -10.27 -33.61
CA ARG A 521 -8.88 -11.08 -34.69
C ARG A 521 -9.86 -10.24 -35.52
N SER A 522 -10.00 -10.57 -36.79
CA SER A 522 -11.11 -10.11 -37.65
C SER A 522 -11.91 -11.36 -38.00
N ASP A 523 -13.23 -11.34 -37.79
CA ASP A 523 -14.10 -12.50 -38.10
C ASP A 523 -14.19 -12.81 -39.59
N LYS A 524 -13.64 -11.94 -40.45
CA LYS A 524 -13.48 -12.22 -41.89
C LYS A 524 -12.13 -12.90 -42.16
N ILE A 525 -11.95 -14.13 -41.70
CA ILE A 525 -10.94 -15.05 -42.24
C ILE A 525 -11.62 -16.42 -42.34
N GLY A 526 -12.11 -16.72 -43.54
CA GLY A 526 -12.92 -17.87 -43.90
C GLY A 526 -14.06 -17.42 -44.79
#